data_AF-A0A0G1MCZ6-F1
#
_entry.id   AF-A0A0G1MCZ6-F1
#
_cell.length_a   1.000
_cell.length_b   1.000
_cell.length_c   1.000
_cell.angle_alpha   90.00
_cell.angle_beta   90.00
_cell.angle_gamma   90.00
#
_symmetry.space_group_name_H-M   'P 1'
#
loop_
_entity.id
_entity.type
_entity.pdbx_description
1 polymer ?
#
loop_
_entity_poly.entity_id
_entity_poly.type
_entity_poly.pdbx_seq_one_letter_code
_entity_poly.pdbx_strand_id
1 'polypeptide(L)'
;HVVRSFEDTNVHHVSGNIDPLRDSEIIELELAMADLDVVQKRLENLGSKIKTGKTKELEDETSALQKILAAIQTNQPARSVELSDDEQKAIKGLELLTLKPVLYILNVDEKTAANPNWQNPLRPDCLALPLSVKIESEIMEMPADEQKVFLDSLSLKQSGLDRMILKCYELLNLITFLTSGEKESRAWTIKKGTKAPQAAGVIHTDFEKAFICAEIIDWKDFVELGEAKAREAGKLRTEGKNYVMKDGDTCNFKVGV
;
A
#
# COMPACT_ATOMS: atom_id res chain seq x y z
N HIS A 1 -3.46 10.25 3.00
CA HIS A 1 -3.73 11.61 3.48
C HIS A 1 -5.03 12.10 2.86
N VAL A 2 -6.00 12.56 3.65
CA VAL A 2 -7.26 13.11 3.12
C VAL A 2 -7.14 14.62 3.00
N VAL A 3 -7.46 15.18 1.85
CA VAL A 3 -7.37 16.62 1.54
C VAL A 3 -8.73 17.10 1.06
N ARG A 4 -9.22 18.23 1.60
CA ARG A 4 -10.49 18.80 1.16
C ARG A 4 -10.33 19.44 -0.23
N SER A 5 -11.26 19.14 -1.12
CA SER A 5 -11.31 19.65 -2.50
C SER A 5 -12.76 19.85 -2.98
N PHE A 6 -13.64 20.29 -2.08
CA PHE A 6 -15.04 20.62 -2.37
C PHE A 6 -15.46 21.91 -1.64
N GLU A 7 -16.31 22.69 -2.30
CA GLU A 7 -16.93 23.89 -1.73
C GLU A 7 -18.20 23.53 -0.94
N ASP A 8 -18.32 24.07 0.28
CA ASP A 8 -19.55 24.00 1.07
C ASP A 8 -19.57 25.19 2.04
N THR A 9 -20.65 25.98 1.96
CA THR A 9 -20.86 27.18 2.79
C THR A 9 -21.08 26.86 4.27
N ASN A 10 -21.47 25.62 4.60
CA ASN A 10 -21.69 25.18 5.97
C ASN A 10 -20.41 24.63 6.63
N VAL A 11 -19.32 24.48 5.88
CA VAL A 11 -18.07 23.89 6.37
C VAL A 11 -16.93 24.90 6.24
N HIS A 12 -16.50 25.46 7.37
CA HIS A 12 -15.38 26.40 7.41
C HIS A 12 -14.04 25.73 7.07
N HIS A 13 -13.20 26.45 6.31
CA HIS A 13 -11.83 26.05 6.01
C HIS A 13 -10.85 26.81 6.93
N VAL A 14 -9.86 26.12 7.51
CA VAL A 14 -8.91 26.72 8.47
C VAL A 14 -8.17 27.92 7.86
N SER A 15 -7.81 27.82 6.57
CA SER A 15 -7.11 28.87 5.82
C SER A 15 -8.04 29.86 5.10
N GLY A 16 -9.35 29.83 5.37
CA GLY A 16 -10.36 30.70 4.76
C GLY A 16 -10.77 30.34 3.32
N ASN A 17 -9.84 29.83 2.51
CA ASN A 17 -10.08 29.34 1.14
C ASN A 17 -9.60 27.89 0.99
N ILE A 18 -10.25 27.13 0.12
CA ILE A 18 -9.89 25.74 -0.23
C ILE A 18 -8.77 25.75 -1.26
N ASP A 19 -7.64 25.10 -0.94
CA ASP A 19 -6.51 24.94 -1.85
C ASP A 19 -5.83 23.60 -1.57
N PRO A 20 -6.21 22.53 -2.29
CA PRO A 20 -5.72 21.18 -2.01
C PRO A 20 -4.20 21.07 -2.12
N LEU A 21 -3.57 21.83 -3.03
CA LEU A 21 -2.13 21.82 -3.21
C LEU A 21 -1.46 22.39 -1.96
N ARG A 22 -1.82 23.62 -1.58
CA ARG A 22 -1.27 24.28 -0.38
C ARG A 22 -1.51 23.44 0.87
N ASP A 23 -2.72 22.92 1.04
CA ASP A 23 -3.09 22.17 2.24
C ASP A 23 -2.32 20.83 2.33
N SER A 24 -2.04 20.18 1.20
CA SER A 24 -1.15 19.01 1.15
C SER A 24 0.31 19.35 1.46
N GLU A 25 0.80 20.50 1.02
CA GLU A 25 2.17 20.96 1.25
C GLU A 25 2.43 21.32 2.72
N ILE A 26 1.42 21.89 3.41
CA ILE A 26 1.50 22.14 4.85
C ILE A 26 1.72 20.84 5.61
N ILE A 27 0.96 19.79 5.29
CA ILE A 27 1.10 18.48 5.95
C ILE A 27 2.48 17.87 5.66
N GLU A 28 2.96 17.90 4.41
CA GLU A 28 4.29 17.38 4.09
C GLU A 28 5.39 18.16 4.83
N LEU A 29 5.26 19.49 4.96
CA LEU A 29 6.21 20.30 5.72
C LEU A 29 6.24 19.91 7.20
N GLU A 30 5.08 19.74 7.83
CA GLU A 30 4.99 19.32 9.24
C GLU A 30 5.65 17.95 9.46
N LEU A 31 5.40 16.98 8.58
CA LEU A 31 6.03 15.66 8.64
C LEU A 31 7.54 15.75 8.42
N ALA A 32 7.99 16.58 7.47
CA ALA A 32 9.41 16.77 7.17
C ALA A 32 10.15 17.43 8.34
N MET A 33 9.51 18.37 9.06
CA MET A 33 10.07 18.96 10.26
C MET A 33 10.22 17.93 11.40
N ALA A 34 9.25 17.05 11.58
CA ALA A 34 9.35 15.98 12.58
C ALA A 34 10.51 15.02 12.26
N ASP A 35 10.68 14.65 10.99
CA ASP A 35 11.80 13.80 10.56
C ASP A 35 13.15 14.52 10.64
N LEU A 36 13.21 15.84 10.39
CA LEU A 36 14.43 16.64 10.47
C LEU A 36 15.09 16.49 11.84
N ASP A 37 14.30 16.61 12.90
CA ASP A 37 14.78 16.47 14.28
C ASP A 37 15.34 15.07 14.55
N VAL A 38 14.69 14.03 14.02
CA VAL A 38 15.14 12.64 14.16
C VAL A 38 16.46 12.42 13.42
N VAL A 39 16.54 12.89 12.17
CA VAL A 39 17.71 12.74 11.30
C VAL A 39 18.92 13.48 11.87
N GLN A 40 18.75 14.73 12.32
CA GLN A 40 19.83 15.53 12.89
C GLN A 40 20.40 14.90 14.17
N LYS A 41 19.52 14.55 15.13
CA LYS A 41 19.95 13.88 16.38
C LYS A 41 20.65 12.55 16.09
N ARG A 42 20.20 11.81 15.08
CA ARG A 42 20.84 10.53 14.73
C ARG A 42 22.23 10.74 14.13
N LEU A 43 22.40 11.71 13.23
CA LEU A 43 23.69 12.05 12.63
C LEU A 43 24.72 12.50 13.67
N GLU A 44 24.34 13.32 14.64
CA GLU A 44 25.21 13.75 15.74
C GLU A 44 25.75 12.55 16.54
N ASN A 45 24.85 11.63 16.91
CA ASN A 45 25.21 10.41 17.63
C ASN A 45 26.12 9.50 16.81
N LEU A 46 25.85 9.32 15.52
CA LEU A 46 26.69 8.53 14.62
C LEU A 46 28.11 9.12 14.48
N GLY A 47 28.23 10.45 14.44
CA GLY A 47 29.52 11.13 14.39
C GLY A 47 30.44 10.77 15.56
N SER A 48 29.88 10.54 16.76
CA SER A 48 30.65 10.04 17.91
C SER A 48 31.04 8.56 17.77
N LYS A 49 30.12 7.71 17.30
CA LYS A 49 30.33 6.25 17.14
C LYS A 49 31.39 5.94 16.09
N ILE A 50 31.35 6.63 14.95
CA ILE A 50 32.31 6.47 13.84
C ILE A 50 33.74 6.78 14.28
N LYS A 51 33.93 7.73 15.22
CA LYS A 51 35.25 8.03 15.79
C LYS A 51 35.80 6.89 16.65
N THR A 52 34.92 6.13 17.30
CA THR A 52 35.28 5.00 18.18
C THR A 52 35.40 3.66 17.45
N GLY A 53 34.79 3.54 16.26
CA GLY A 53 34.88 2.35 15.41
C GLY A 53 34.03 2.51 14.16
N LYS A 54 34.63 2.28 12.99
CA LYS A 54 33.94 2.30 11.70
C LYS A 54 33.45 0.90 11.33
N THR A 55 32.18 0.79 11.01
CA THR A 55 31.59 -0.39 10.38
C THR A 55 30.86 0.04 9.13
N LYS A 56 30.74 -0.86 8.14
CA LYS A 56 30.02 -0.57 6.90
C LYS A 56 28.58 -0.11 7.17
N GLU A 57 27.90 -0.74 8.14
CA GLU A 57 26.53 -0.36 8.53
C GLU A 57 26.42 1.08 9.04
N LEU A 58 27.39 1.57 9.84
CA LEU A 58 27.40 2.96 10.29
C LEU A 58 27.68 3.94 9.15
N GLU A 59 28.50 3.53 8.17
CA GLU A 59 28.80 4.33 6.98
C GLU A 59 27.56 4.42 6.07
N ASP A 60 26.88 3.30 5.83
CA ASP A 60 25.63 3.23 5.05
C ASP A 60 24.52 4.05 5.73
N GLU A 61 24.35 3.94 7.06
CA GLU A 61 23.37 4.74 7.81
C GLU A 61 23.68 6.25 7.72
N THR A 62 24.96 6.63 7.86
CA THR A 62 25.38 8.03 7.76
C THR A 62 25.16 8.60 6.36
N SER A 63 25.52 7.84 5.32
CA SER A 63 25.31 8.21 3.92
C SER A 63 23.82 8.44 3.63
N ALA A 64 22.96 7.51 4.05
CA ALA A 64 21.51 7.62 3.87
C ALA A 64 20.94 8.87 4.55
N LEU A 65 21.32 9.10 5.81
CA LEU A 65 20.84 10.24 6.59
C LEU A 65 21.33 11.59 6.06
N GLN A 66 22.54 11.66 5.51
CA GLN A 66 23.03 12.87 4.86
C GLN A 66 22.23 13.22 3.60
N LYS A 67 21.92 12.20 2.77
CA LYS A 67 21.07 12.39 1.58
C LYS A 67 19.66 12.84 1.97
N ILE A 68 19.07 12.21 2.98
CA ILE A 68 17.74 12.56 3.51
C ILE A 68 17.73 13.98 4.08
N LEU A 69 18.75 14.35 4.86
CA LEU A 69 18.87 15.69 5.42
C LEU A 69 18.87 16.76 4.32
N ALA A 70 19.63 16.55 3.23
CA ALA A 70 19.68 17.48 2.11
C ALA A 70 18.32 17.62 1.39
N ALA A 71 17.57 16.52 1.26
CA ALA A 71 16.21 16.54 0.70
C ALA A 71 15.24 17.33 1.58
N ILE A 72 15.22 17.04 2.89
CA ILE A 72 14.32 17.72 3.84
C ILE A 72 14.61 19.23 3.88
N GLN A 73 15.90 19.62 3.85
CA GLN A 73 16.31 21.04 3.81
C GLN A 73 15.87 21.78 2.53
N THR A 74 15.50 21.05 1.48
CA THR A 74 14.96 21.59 0.22
C THR A 74 13.46 21.29 0.05
N ASN A 75 12.74 21.04 1.16
CA ASN A 75 11.31 20.72 1.20
C ASN A 75 10.93 19.46 0.40
N GLN A 76 11.86 18.52 0.26
CA GLN A 76 11.62 17.22 -0.36
C GLN A 76 11.49 16.14 0.72
N PRO A 77 10.49 15.25 0.64
CA PRO A 77 10.29 14.19 1.62
C PRO A 77 11.37 13.11 1.49
N ALA A 78 11.70 12.38 2.58
CA ALA A 78 12.73 11.34 2.56
C ALA A 78 12.50 10.26 1.47
N ARG A 79 11.24 9.97 1.11
CA ARG A 79 10.84 9.03 0.05
C ARG A 79 11.32 9.41 -1.35
N SER A 80 11.69 10.67 -1.59
CA SER A 80 12.20 11.12 -2.90
C SER A 80 13.68 10.82 -3.09
N VAL A 81 14.36 10.33 -2.05
CA VAL A 81 15.80 10.08 -2.06
C VAL A 81 16.09 8.67 -2.53
N GLU A 82 16.94 8.55 -3.55
CA GLU A 82 17.46 7.27 -3.99
C GLU A 82 18.48 6.72 -2.98
N LEU A 83 18.15 5.57 -2.41
CA LEU A 83 18.97 4.84 -1.44
C LEU A 83 19.25 3.43 -1.97
N SER A 84 20.48 2.98 -1.79
CA SER A 84 20.84 1.58 -2.03
C SER A 84 20.14 0.62 -1.05
N ASP A 85 20.09 -0.67 -1.37
CA ASP A 85 19.48 -1.69 -0.50
C ASP A 85 20.11 -1.72 0.91
N ASP A 86 21.42 -1.49 1.00
CA ASP A 86 22.14 -1.47 2.28
C ASP A 86 21.80 -0.20 3.08
N GLU A 87 21.74 0.96 2.41
CA GLU A 87 21.29 2.22 3.03
C GLU A 87 19.84 2.12 3.54
N GLN A 88 18.93 1.55 2.75
CA GLN A 88 17.54 1.35 3.16
C GLN A 88 17.42 0.44 4.39
N LYS A 89 18.21 -0.65 4.44
CA LYS A 89 18.24 -1.55 5.61
C LYS A 89 18.77 -0.82 6.84
N ALA A 90 19.83 -0.02 6.70
CA ALA A 90 20.48 0.68 7.81
C ALA A 90 19.54 1.69 8.49
N ILE A 91 18.69 2.40 7.74
CA ILE A 91 17.76 3.40 8.30
C ILE A 91 16.37 2.83 8.65
N LYS A 92 16.09 1.57 8.34
CA LYS A 92 14.76 0.96 8.48
C LYS A 92 14.18 1.11 9.89
N GLY A 93 15.02 1.04 10.92
CA GLY A 93 14.63 1.16 12.32
C GLY A 93 14.32 2.59 12.80
N LEU A 94 14.56 3.61 11.97
CA LEU A 94 14.26 5.01 12.31
C LEU A 94 12.80 5.39 12.08
N GLU A 95 12.07 4.60 11.29
CA GLU A 95 10.64 4.74 11.03
C GLU A 95 10.19 6.13 10.54
N LEU A 96 11.06 6.86 9.83
CA LEU A 96 10.82 8.21 9.30
C LEU A 96 9.45 8.33 8.61
N LEU A 97 8.71 9.37 8.95
CA LEU A 97 7.33 9.61 8.49
C LEU A 97 7.29 9.87 6.99
N THR A 98 8.20 10.74 6.51
CA THR A 98 8.36 11.14 5.12
C THR A 98 9.06 10.09 4.24
N LEU A 99 9.37 8.91 4.78
CA LEU A 99 9.82 7.75 4.01
C LEU A 99 8.64 6.85 3.58
N LYS A 100 7.53 6.83 4.33
CA LYS A 100 6.38 5.94 4.10
C LYS A 100 5.59 6.33 2.84
N PRO A 101 5.32 5.46 1.86
CA PRO A 101 4.61 5.85 0.65
C PRO A 101 3.23 6.50 0.95
N VAL A 102 2.83 7.47 0.13
CA VAL A 102 1.63 8.29 0.36
C VAL A 102 0.64 8.16 -0.79
N LEU A 103 -0.64 7.95 -0.44
CA LEU A 103 -1.79 8.16 -1.30
C LEU A 103 -2.60 9.36 -0.77
N TYR A 104 -2.86 10.34 -1.64
CA TYR A 104 -3.75 11.46 -1.34
C TYR A 104 -5.18 11.12 -1.77
N ILE A 105 -6.13 11.31 -0.87
CA ILE A 105 -7.55 11.16 -1.10
C ILE A 105 -8.14 12.56 -1.12
N LEU A 106 -8.51 13.03 -2.30
CA LEU A 106 -9.09 14.34 -2.47
C LEU A 106 -10.58 14.19 -2.29
N ASN A 107 -11.08 14.69 -1.16
CA ASN A 107 -12.49 14.72 -0.86
C ASN A 107 -13.14 15.76 -1.77
N VAL A 108 -13.89 15.31 -2.77
CA VAL A 108 -14.48 16.14 -3.82
C VAL A 108 -16.00 16.01 -3.83
N ASP A 109 -16.67 16.84 -4.62
CA ASP A 109 -18.10 16.67 -4.87
C ASP A 109 -18.43 15.42 -5.71
N GLU A 110 -19.71 15.08 -5.78
CA GLU A 110 -20.22 13.90 -6.49
C GLU A 110 -19.87 13.90 -7.98
N LYS A 111 -19.99 15.06 -8.63
CA LYS A 111 -19.73 15.22 -10.07
C LYS A 111 -18.25 14.99 -10.38
N THR A 112 -17.37 15.50 -9.53
CA THR A 112 -15.93 15.37 -9.65
C THR A 112 -15.49 13.94 -9.36
N ALA A 113 -16.08 13.28 -8.36
CA ALA A 113 -15.80 11.88 -8.04
C ALA A 113 -16.17 10.91 -9.17
N ALA A 114 -17.21 11.24 -9.94
CA ALA A 114 -17.69 10.49 -11.10
C ALA A 114 -17.02 10.87 -12.43
N ASN A 115 -16.16 11.90 -12.45
CA ASN A 115 -15.52 12.35 -13.69
C ASN A 115 -14.38 11.40 -14.12
N PRO A 116 -14.50 10.67 -15.24
CA PRO A 116 -13.45 9.78 -15.72
C PRO A 116 -12.18 10.51 -16.19
N ASN A 117 -12.30 11.82 -16.47
CA ASN A 117 -11.22 12.69 -16.92
C ASN A 117 -10.70 13.60 -15.78
N TRP A 118 -10.95 13.23 -14.52
CA TRP A 118 -10.42 13.98 -13.39
C TRP A 118 -8.90 14.11 -13.47
N GLN A 119 -8.41 15.31 -13.22
CA GLN A 119 -6.98 15.60 -13.18
C GLN A 119 -6.57 15.85 -11.74
N ASN A 120 -5.43 15.26 -11.36
CA ASN A 120 -4.84 15.50 -10.06
C ASN A 120 -4.43 16.99 -9.94
N PRO A 121 -5.01 17.76 -9.00
CA PRO A 121 -4.63 19.15 -8.78
C PRO A 121 -3.36 19.30 -7.93
N LEU A 122 -2.82 18.20 -7.40
CA LEU A 122 -1.54 18.20 -6.69
C LEU A 122 -0.36 18.15 -7.66
N ARG A 123 0.86 18.02 -7.11
CA ARG A 123 2.07 17.85 -7.90
C ARG A 123 2.05 16.53 -8.70
N PRO A 124 2.68 16.46 -9.90
CA PRO A 124 2.64 15.27 -10.76
C PRO A 124 3.21 13.99 -10.14
N ASP A 125 4.10 14.10 -9.16
CA ASP A 125 4.70 13.00 -8.39
C ASP A 125 3.78 12.44 -7.29
N CYS A 126 2.71 13.16 -6.95
CA CYS A 126 1.77 12.75 -5.92
C CYS A 126 0.77 11.74 -6.48
N LEU A 127 0.71 10.55 -5.88
CA LEU A 127 -0.36 9.59 -6.14
C LEU A 127 -1.65 10.08 -5.47
N ALA A 128 -2.68 10.37 -6.26
CA ALA A 128 -3.94 10.92 -5.75
C ALA A 128 -5.17 10.26 -6.38
N LEU A 129 -6.28 10.24 -5.63
CA LEU A 129 -7.59 9.77 -6.09
C LEU A 129 -8.69 10.74 -5.66
N PRO A 130 -9.65 11.04 -6.54
CA PRO A 130 -10.87 11.74 -6.15
C PRO A 130 -11.82 10.75 -5.46
N LEU A 131 -12.39 11.17 -4.34
CA LEU A 131 -13.38 10.41 -3.59
C LEU A 131 -14.42 11.38 -3.01
N SER A 132 -15.70 11.09 -3.11
CA SER A 132 -16.73 11.88 -2.42
C SER A 132 -17.10 11.16 -1.14
N VAL A 133 -16.69 11.71 0.00
CA VAL A 133 -17.02 11.11 1.32
C VAL A 133 -18.54 11.06 1.52
N LYS A 134 -19.28 12.00 0.91
CA LYS A 134 -20.74 12.01 0.93
C LYS A 134 -21.33 10.78 0.23
N ILE A 135 -20.85 10.45 -0.98
CA ILE A 135 -21.28 9.24 -1.71
C ILE A 135 -20.99 8.00 -0.86
N GLU A 136 -19.78 7.89 -0.29
CA GLU A 136 -19.41 6.71 0.50
C GLU A 136 -20.26 6.56 1.77
N SER A 137 -20.65 7.68 2.41
CA SER A 137 -21.55 7.67 3.56
C SER A 137 -22.95 7.17 3.17
N GLU A 138 -23.49 7.61 2.03
CA GLU A 138 -24.79 7.16 1.54
C GLU A 138 -24.77 5.67 1.19
N ILE A 139 -23.71 5.18 0.53
CA ILE A 139 -23.52 3.75 0.23
C ILE A 139 -23.50 2.91 1.52
N MET A 140 -22.86 3.40 2.58
CA MET A 140 -22.74 2.67 3.85
C MET A 140 -24.07 2.48 4.57
N GLU A 141 -25.03 3.40 4.37
CA GLU A 141 -26.38 3.32 4.92
C GLU A 141 -27.34 2.48 4.08
N MET A 142 -26.93 2.12 2.85
CA MET A 142 -27.75 1.35 1.91
C MET A 142 -27.57 -0.17 2.06
N PRO A 143 -28.66 -0.95 1.89
CA PRO A 143 -28.60 -2.39 1.68
C PRO A 143 -27.72 -2.77 0.47
N ALA A 144 -27.02 -3.91 0.55
CA ALA A 144 -26.04 -4.32 -0.45
C ALA A 144 -26.63 -4.50 -1.87
N ASP A 145 -27.91 -4.88 -1.97
CA ASP A 145 -28.65 -5.02 -3.23
C ASP A 145 -29.03 -3.67 -3.87
N GLU A 146 -29.07 -2.57 -3.09
CA GLU A 146 -29.35 -1.23 -3.58
C GLU A 146 -28.09 -0.45 -3.99
N GLN A 147 -26.94 -0.74 -3.36
CA GLN A 147 -25.67 -0.04 -3.61
C GLN A 147 -25.26 -0.02 -5.08
N LYS A 148 -25.46 -1.14 -5.79
CA LYS A 148 -25.11 -1.23 -7.21
C LYS A 148 -25.95 -0.28 -8.07
N VAL A 149 -27.25 -0.22 -7.81
CA VAL A 149 -28.18 0.66 -8.56
C VAL A 149 -27.83 2.12 -8.31
N PHE A 150 -27.47 2.46 -7.07
CA PHE A 150 -27.03 3.81 -6.70
C PHE A 150 -25.74 4.21 -7.44
N LEU A 151 -24.71 3.35 -7.41
CA LEU A 151 -23.47 3.57 -8.14
C LEU A 151 -23.69 3.75 -9.65
N ASP A 152 -24.50 2.88 -10.25
CA ASP A 152 -24.84 2.94 -11.67
C ASP A 152 -25.55 4.27 -12.02
N SER A 153 -26.43 4.77 -11.14
CA SER A 153 -27.11 6.07 -11.33
C SER A 153 -26.15 7.26 -11.35
N LEU A 154 -25.00 7.14 -10.67
CA LEU A 154 -23.93 8.14 -10.64
C LEU A 154 -22.86 7.87 -11.71
N SER A 155 -23.06 6.88 -12.59
CA SER A 155 -22.07 6.44 -13.58
C SER A 155 -20.74 5.96 -12.96
N LEU A 156 -20.80 5.46 -11.72
CA LEU A 156 -19.67 4.87 -11.01
C LEU A 156 -19.72 3.35 -11.14
N LYS A 157 -18.60 2.72 -11.55
CA LYS A 157 -18.51 1.26 -11.67
C LYS A 157 -18.26 0.54 -10.33
N GLN A 158 -17.69 1.26 -9.37
CA GLN A 158 -17.33 0.76 -8.04
C GLN A 158 -17.22 1.95 -7.07
N SER A 159 -17.30 1.67 -5.77
CA SER A 159 -17.18 2.70 -4.74
C SER A 159 -15.79 3.37 -4.74
N GLY A 160 -15.73 4.59 -4.23
CA GLY A 160 -14.47 5.28 -3.95
C GLY A 160 -13.63 4.52 -2.92
N LEU A 161 -14.25 3.93 -1.90
CA LEU A 161 -13.55 3.11 -0.91
C LEU A 161 -12.89 1.88 -1.55
N ASP A 162 -13.55 1.17 -2.45
CA ASP A 162 -12.96 0.01 -3.15
C ASP A 162 -11.78 0.43 -4.03
N ARG A 163 -11.91 1.56 -4.76
CA ARG A 163 -10.79 2.14 -5.53
C ARG A 163 -9.61 2.47 -4.61
N MET A 164 -9.87 3.07 -3.46
CA MET A 164 -8.86 3.41 -2.47
C MET A 164 -8.15 2.15 -1.94
N ILE A 165 -8.89 1.11 -1.55
CA ILE A 165 -8.32 -0.14 -1.03
C ILE A 165 -7.38 -0.78 -2.06
N LEU A 166 -7.82 -0.91 -3.31
CA LEU A 166 -6.99 -1.47 -4.38
C LEU A 166 -5.70 -0.67 -4.59
N LYS A 167 -5.80 0.67 -4.55
CA LYS A 167 -4.64 1.55 -4.68
C LYS A 167 -3.70 1.49 -3.48
N CYS A 168 -4.21 1.28 -2.27
CA CYS A 168 -3.39 1.01 -1.10
C CYS A 168 -2.64 -0.33 -1.22
N TYR A 169 -3.28 -1.39 -1.74
CA TYR A 169 -2.61 -2.67 -2.01
C TYR A 169 -1.47 -2.50 -3.02
N GLU A 170 -1.73 -1.78 -4.12
CA GLU A 170 -0.72 -1.46 -5.12
C GLU A 170 0.44 -0.66 -4.51
N LEU A 171 0.13 0.41 -3.77
CA LEU A 171 1.11 1.29 -3.13
C LEU A 171 2.01 0.57 -2.13
N LEU A 172 1.44 -0.37 -1.37
CA LEU A 172 2.16 -1.19 -0.40
C LEU A 172 2.83 -2.42 -1.03
N ASN A 173 2.72 -2.56 -2.35
CA ASN A 173 3.23 -3.70 -3.13
C ASN A 173 2.73 -5.04 -2.58
N LEU A 174 1.43 -5.10 -2.29
CA LEU A 174 0.74 -6.27 -1.76
C LEU A 174 -0.02 -7.00 -2.86
N ILE A 175 -0.11 -8.31 -2.72
CA ILE A 175 -0.95 -9.20 -3.52
C ILE A 175 -1.73 -10.12 -2.58
N THR A 176 -2.77 -10.76 -3.11
CA THR A 176 -3.62 -11.67 -2.36
C THR A 176 -3.55 -13.07 -2.96
N PHE A 177 -3.35 -14.09 -2.14
CA PHE A 177 -3.62 -15.49 -2.52
C PHE A 177 -4.83 -16.01 -1.75
N LEU A 178 -5.45 -17.06 -2.24
CA LEU A 178 -6.68 -17.63 -1.69
C LEU A 178 -6.44 -19.04 -1.16
N THR A 179 -7.13 -19.40 -0.10
CA THR A 179 -7.36 -20.81 0.27
C THR A 179 -8.85 -21.05 0.26
N SER A 180 -9.29 -22.16 -0.32
CA SER A 180 -10.71 -22.50 -0.36
C SER A 180 -10.91 -23.98 -0.06
N GLY A 181 -11.84 -24.28 0.83
CA GLY A 181 -12.30 -25.64 1.15
C GLY A 181 -13.76 -25.61 1.59
N GLU A 182 -14.30 -26.77 1.97
CA GLU A 182 -15.73 -26.89 2.32
C GLU A 182 -16.17 -25.97 3.46
N LYS A 183 -15.27 -25.71 4.43
CA LYS A 183 -15.59 -24.93 5.63
C LYS A 183 -15.34 -23.43 5.46
N GLU A 184 -14.33 -23.06 4.68
CA GLU A 184 -13.85 -21.69 4.63
C GLU A 184 -13.20 -21.39 3.27
N SER A 185 -13.49 -20.19 2.76
CA SER A 185 -12.72 -19.52 1.72
C SER A 185 -12.12 -18.26 2.33
N ARG A 186 -10.81 -18.09 2.19
CA ARG A 186 -10.07 -16.98 2.80
C ARG A 186 -9.06 -16.36 1.85
N ALA A 187 -8.99 -15.04 1.89
CA ALA A 187 -7.97 -14.23 1.24
C ALA A 187 -6.81 -13.93 2.20
N TRP A 188 -5.59 -14.10 1.72
CA TRP A 188 -4.35 -13.91 2.47
C TRP A 188 -3.48 -12.88 1.79
N THR A 189 -3.12 -11.83 2.53
CA THR A 189 -2.31 -10.72 2.00
C THR A 189 -0.83 -10.98 2.22
N ILE A 190 -0.04 -10.85 1.15
CA ILE A 190 1.42 -10.99 1.15
C ILE A 190 2.07 -9.89 0.33
N LYS A 191 3.38 -9.68 0.49
CA LYS A 191 4.11 -8.78 -0.40
C LYS A 191 4.32 -9.44 -1.76
N LYS A 192 4.28 -8.65 -2.83
CA LYS A 192 4.67 -9.11 -4.16
C LYS A 192 6.11 -9.60 -4.12
N GLY A 193 6.37 -10.75 -4.74
CA GLY A 193 7.68 -11.40 -4.69
C GLY A 193 7.86 -12.40 -3.55
N THR A 194 6.90 -12.51 -2.62
CA THR A 194 6.89 -13.55 -1.59
C THR A 194 6.87 -14.95 -2.24
N LYS A 195 7.71 -15.85 -1.72
CA LYS A 195 7.80 -17.25 -2.21
C LYS A 195 6.75 -18.14 -1.55
N ALA A 196 6.43 -19.27 -2.20
CA ALA A 196 5.42 -20.21 -1.70
C ALA A 196 5.60 -20.68 -0.24
N PRO A 197 6.81 -21.02 0.25
CA PRO A 197 6.99 -21.38 1.67
C PRO A 197 6.65 -20.24 2.63
N GLN A 198 7.06 -19.01 2.29
CA GLN A 198 6.79 -17.81 3.09
C GLN A 198 5.29 -17.49 3.09
N ALA A 199 4.61 -17.67 1.96
CA ALA A 199 3.17 -17.50 1.88
C ALA A 199 2.42 -18.54 2.72
N ALA A 200 2.87 -19.80 2.74
CA ALA A 200 2.33 -20.81 3.64
C ALA A 200 2.55 -20.44 5.12
N GLY A 201 3.71 -19.84 5.44
CA GLY A 201 4.04 -19.31 6.77
C GLY A 201 3.06 -18.26 7.31
N VAL A 202 2.41 -17.50 6.42
CA VAL A 202 1.39 -16.49 6.78
C VAL A 202 0.11 -17.15 7.33
N ILE A 203 -0.18 -18.38 6.89
CA ILE A 203 -1.28 -19.19 7.46
C ILE A 203 -0.89 -19.72 8.83
N HIS A 204 0.29 -20.33 8.91
CA HIS A 204 0.85 -20.85 10.15
C HIS A 204 2.37 -20.97 10.03
N THR A 205 3.11 -20.55 11.06
CA THR A 205 4.59 -20.52 11.02
C THR A 205 5.22 -21.89 10.78
N ASP A 206 4.56 -22.98 11.16
CA ASP A 206 5.07 -24.33 10.93
C ASP A 206 4.97 -24.77 9.47
N PHE A 207 4.04 -24.19 8.70
CA PHE A 207 3.88 -24.54 7.29
C PHE A 207 5.09 -24.12 6.46
N GLU A 208 5.72 -23.00 6.81
CA GLU A 208 6.94 -22.56 6.15
C GLU A 208 8.10 -23.53 6.40
N LYS A 209 8.26 -23.99 7.65
CA LYS A 209 9.33 -24.92 8.04
C LYS A 209 9.14 -26.31 7.43
N ALA A 210 7.91 -26.81 7.44
CA ALA A 210 7.54 -28.12 6.95
C ALA A 210 7.12 -28.12 5.46
N PHE A 211 7.30 -27.01 4.74
CA PHE A 211 6.84 -26.87 3.36
C PHE A 211 7.40 -27.96 2.42
N ILE A 212 6.51 -28.67 1.72
CA ILE A 212 6.85 -29.62 0.67
C ILE A 212 6.63 -28.97 -0.70
N CYS A 213 5.38 -28.61 -1.00
CA CYS A 213 4.97 -27.99 -2.25
C CYS A 213 3.63 -27.23 -2.08
N ALA A 214 3.26 -26.44 -3.10
CA ALA A 214 1.96 -25.81 -3.20
C ALA A 214 1.23 -26.32 -4.43
N GLU A 215 0.01 -26.82 -4.28
CA GLU A 215 -0.92 -27.01 -5.40
C GLU A 215 -1.61 -25.67 -5.66
N ILE A 216 -1.52 -25.16 -6.88
CA ILE A 216 -1.96 -23.81 -7.26
C ILE A 216 -2.87 -23.88 -8.48
N ILE A 217 -4.00 -23.18 -8.40
CA ILE A 217 -4.92 -22.93 -9.52
C ILE A 217 -5.13 -21.41 -9.60
N ASP A 218 -5.14 -20.84 -10.80
CA ASP A 218 -5.53 -19.42 -10.98
C ASP A 218 -6.98 -19.22 -10.52
N TRP A 219 -7.29 -18.17 -9.74
CA TRP A 219 -8.64 -18.00 -9.19
C TRP A 219 -9.74 -17.98 -10.25
N LYS A 220 -9.47 -17.50 -11.47
CA LYS A 220 -10.48 -17.48 -12.54
C LYS A 220 -10.81 -18.91 -12.98
N ASP A 221 -9.78 -19.72 -13.19
CA ASP A 221 -9.94 -21.14 -13.49
C ASP A 221 -10.62 -21.88 -12.32
N PHE A 222 -10.30 -21.52 -11.07
CA PHE A 222 -10.92 -22.13 -9.89
C PHE A 222 -12.41 -21.79 -9.77
N VAL A 223 -12.81 -20.54 -10.00
CA VAL A 223 -14.22 -20.12 -9.97
C VAL A 223 -15.01 -20.75 -11.12
N GLU A 224 -14.42 -20.86 -12.31
CA GLU A 224 -15.09 -21.43 -13.49
C GLU A 224 -15.26 -22.95 -13.41
N LEU A 225 -14.22 -23.67 -12.97
CA LEU A 225 -14.14 -25.13 -13.08
C LEU A 225 -14.30 -25.84 -11.72
N GLY A 226 -13.98 -25.16 -10.62
CA GLY A 226 -13.73 -25.81 -9.33
C GLY A 226 -12.46 -26.67 -9.35
N GLU A 227 -12.03 -27.15 -8.18
CA GLU A 227 -10.76 -27.87 -8.03
C GLU A 227 -10.67 -29.14 -8.90
N ALA A 228 -11.71 -29.98 -8.87
CA ALA A 228 -11.69 -31.29 -9.53
C ALA A 228 -11.56 -31.16 -11.06
N LYS A 229 -12.40 -30.33 -11.69
CA LYS A 229 -12.34 -30.13 -13.15
C LYS A 229 -11.13 -29.31 -13.57
N ALA A 230 -10.68 -28.36 -12.75
CA ALA A 230 -9.41 -27.65 -13.01
C ALA A 230 -8.22 -28.61 -13.02
N ARG A 231 -8.20 -29.61 -12.13
CA ARG A 231 -7.19 -30.69 -12.13
C ARG A 231 -7.27 -31.52 -13.41
N GLU A 232 -8.45 -31.99 -13.80
CA GLU A 232 -8.66 -32.77 -15.03
C GLU A 232 -8.27 -31.99 -16.30
N ALA A 233 -8.52 -30.67 -16.31
CA ALA A 233 -8.16 -29.76 -17.38
C ALA A 233 -6.67 -29.34 -17.37
N GLY A 234 -5.85 -29.86 -16.45
CA GLY A 234 -4.43 -29.54 -16.34
C GLY A 234 -4.13 -28.11 -15.87
N LYS A 235 -5.09 -27.43 -15.24
CA LYS A 235 -4.94 -26.08 -14.68
C LYS A 235 -4.33 -26.08 -13.27
N LEU A 236 -4.39 -27.20 -12.56
CA LEU A 236 -3.69 -27.38 -11.29
C LEU A 236 -2.20 -27.59 -11.53
N ARG A 237 -1.38 -26.72 -10.94
CA ARG A 237 0.08 -26.80 -10.96
C ARG A 237 0.61 -27.20 -9.58
N THR A 238 1.66 -27.99 -9.54
CA THR A 238 2.40 -28.27 -8.31
C THR A 238 3.71 -27.51 -8.32
N GLU A 239 3.84 -26.57 -7.39
CA GLU A 239 4.92 -25.60 -7.36
C GLU A 239 5.84 -25.80 -6.14
N GLY A 240 7.14 -25.63 -6.36
CA GLY A 240 8.18 -25.86 -5.35
C GLY A 240 8.56 -24.61 -4.55
N LYS A 241 9.60 -24.74 -3.72
CA LYS A 241 10.08 -23.68 -2.79
C LYS A 241 10.49 -22.36 -3.47
N ASN A 242 10.85 -22.40 -4.75
CA ASN A 242 11.29 -21.22 -5.51
C ASN A 242 10.15 -20.50 -6.23
N TYR A 243 8.93 -21.02 -6.18
CA TYR A 243 7.78 -20.37 -6.79
C TYR A 243 7.51 -19.03 -6.13
N VAL A 244 7.35 -18.00 -6.95
CA VAL A 244 6.96 -16.66 -6.53
C VAL A 244 5.46 -16.55 -6.70
N MET A 245 4.76 -16.27 -5.60
CA MET A 245 3.30 -16.19 -5.58
C MET A 245 2.80 -15.11 -6.55
N LYS A 246 1.66 -15.40 -7.16
CA LYS A 246 0.92 -14.47 -8.04
C LYS A 246 -0.38 -14.06 -7.38
N ASP A 247 -0.84 -12.87 -7.75
CA ASP A 247 -2.12 -12.36 -7.28
C ASP A 247 -3.26 -13.25 -7.77
N GLY A 248 -4.14 -13.63 -6.84
CA GLY A 248 -5.24 -14.55 -7.09
C GLY A 248 -4.85 -16.02 -7.25
N ASP A 249 -3.64 -16.44 -6.85
CA ASP A 249 -3.35 -17.86 -6.75
C ASP A 249 -4.29 -18.49 -5.70
N THR A 250 -5.02 -19.54 -6.08
CA THR A 250 -5.79 -20.39 -5.15
C THR A 250 -4.93 -21.59 -4.77
N CYS A 251 -4.59 -21.69 -3.49
CA CYS A 251 -3.53 -22.54 -3.00
C CYS A 251 -4.02 -23.63 -2.04
N ASN A 252 -3.42 -24.81 -2.18
CA ASN A 252 -3.41 -25.85 -1.18
C ASN A 252 -1.95 -26.24 -0.87
N PHE A 253 -1.47 -25.88 0.33
CA PHE A 253 -0.10 -26.14 0.75
C PHE A 253 0.04 -27.56 1.29
N LYS A 254 1.00 -28.33 0.76
CA LYS A 254 1.38 -29.62 1.32
C LYS A 254 2.56 -29.41 2.27
N VAL A 255 2.37 -29.82 3.51
CA VAL A 255 3.36 -29.71 4.59
C VAL A 255 3.69 -31.10 5.11
N GLY A 256 4.94 -31.30 5.49
CA GLY A 256 5.38 -32.50 6.20
C GLY A 256 4.73 -32.56 7.58
N VAL A 257 4.46 -33.79 8.02
CA VAL A 257 4.05 -34.09 9.39
C VAL A 257 5.23 -33.87 10.34
#